data_AF-A0A9Q1R230-F1
#
_entry.id   AF-A0A9Q1R230-F1
#
_cell.length_a   1.000
_cell.length_b   1.000
_cell.length_c   1.000
_cell.angle_alpha   90.00
_cell.angle_beta   90.00
_cell.angle_gamma   90.00
#
_symmetry.space_group_name_H-M   'P 1'
#
loop_
_entity.id
_entity.type
_entity.pdbx_description
1 polymer ?
#
loop_
_entity_poly.entity_id
_entity_poly.type
_entity_poly.pdbx_seq_one_letter_code
_entity_poly.pdbx_strand_id
1 'polypeptide(L)'
;MGERRKDGKQEKTGSGWPSIKLKFNLQINRLKDNDLITVQNFFTPAESQAFVKAAESLGFAHQGSLGPAYGEAYRDNDRVSMNDPDLAGAIWRSGLNKLFSDIKIRGKVAVGLNSNIRFYRYKAGQRFGRHIDESVDIGEGKCTHYTLLIYLSGGPKFKTKVDKDSQDSLSETLVGGETVFYSPRNALVAEVPPTEGMALVHIHGDKCMLHEARNVTKGIKYVLRSDVVFA
;
A
#
# COMPACT_ATOMS: atom_id res chain seq x y z
N MET A 1 2.64 52.14 -26.91
CA MET A 1 1.91 50.86 -26.91
C MET A 1 2.94 49.74 -26.97
N GLY A 2 3.17 49.04 -25.86
CA GLY A 2 4.04 47.88 -25.82
C GLY A 2 3.26 46.75 -25.16
N GLU A 3 2.68 45.88 -25.97
CA GLU A 3 1.89 44.73 -25.50
C GLU A 3 2.81 43.70 -24.82
N ARG A 4 2.61 43.52 -23.52
CA ARG A 4 3.21 42.43 -22.75
C ARG A 4 2.53 41.12 -23.16
N ARG A 5 3.28 40.23 -23.80
CA ARG A 5 2.90 38.82 -23.94
C ARG A 5 2.88 38.19 -22.53
N LYS A 6 1.69 37.88 -22.03
CA LYS A 6 1.50 37.03 -20.86
C LYS A 6 1.71 35.59 -21.31
N ASP A 7 2.88 35.04 -21.02
CA ASP A 7 3.07 33.58 -21.06
C ASP A 7 2.15 32.95 -20.02
N GLY A 8 1.20 32.14 -20.50
CA GLY A 8 0.31 31.35 -19.67
C GLY A 8 1.12 30.32 -18.90
N LYS A 9 1.41 30.61 -17.64
CA LYS A 9 1.75 29.59 -16.65
C LYS A 9 0.59 28.61 -16.60
N GLN A 10 0.80 27.40 -17.11
CA GLN A 10 -0.05 26.26 -16.74
C GLN A 10 0.00 26.12 -15.22
N GLU A 11 -1.12 26.36 -14.58
CA GLU A 11 -1.32 26.10 -13.16
C GLU A 11 -1.12 24.60 -12.91
N LYS A 12 -0.09 24.27 -12.13
CA LYS A 12 0.12 22.91 -11.62
C LYS A 12 -1.02 22.61 -10.65
N THR A 13 -1.98 21.81 -11.08
CA THR A 13 -3.04 21.31 -10.21
C THR A 13 -2.51 20.16 -9.35
N GLY A 14 -2.49 20.39 -8.02
CA GLY A 14 -2.56 19.44 -6.90
C GLY A 14 -1.77 18.12 -6.95
N SER A 15 -0.64 18.08 -6.23
CA SER A 15 0.21 16.91 -5.92
C SER A 15 0.85 16.24 -7.14
N GLY A 16 2.18 16.23 -7.23
CA GLY A 16 2.94 15.71 -8.39
C GLY A 16 2.90 14.18 -8.58
N TRP A 17 1.81 13.51 -8.17
CA TRP A 17 1.67 12.06 -8.23
C TRP A 17 1.23 11.55 -9.62
N PRO A 18 1.57 10.30 -9.95
CA PRO A 18 1.01 9.63 -11.12
C PRO A 18 -0.52 9.56 -11.08
N SER A 19 -1.15 9.72 -12.24
CA SER A 19 -2.60 9.56 -12.37
C SER A 19 -3.03 8.11 -12.12
N ILE A 20 -4.16 7.94 -11.42
CA ILE A 20 -4.77 6.63 -11.13
C ILE A 20 -6.02 6.49 -11.99
N LYS A 21 -6.08 5.43 -12.80
CA LYS A 21 -7.24 5.13 -13.65
C LYS A 21 -8.43 4.65 -12.82
N LEU A 22 -9.63 4.85 -13.33
CA LEU A 22 -10.84 4.27 -12.74
C LEU A 22 -10.85 2.75 -12.92
N LYS A 23 -11.34 2.06 -11.88
CA LYS A 23 -11.42 0.61 -11.74
C LYS A 23 -12.90 0.22 -11.67
N PHE A 24 -13.40 -0.45 -12.71
CA PHE A 24 -14.82 -0.77 -12.84
C PHE A 24 -15.16 -2.20 -12.41
N ASN A 25 -14.24 -3.14 -12.60
CA ASN A 25 -14.43 -4.57 -12.33
C ASN A 25 -13.35 -5.08 -11.37
N LEU A 26 -13.51 -4.78 -10.08
CA LEU A 26 -12.57 -5.24 -9.06
C LEU A 26 -12.61 -6.76 -8.96
N GLN A 27 -11.46 -7.41 -9.13
CA GLN A 27 -11.30 -8.85 -8.95
C GLN A 27 -11.07 -9.15 -7.47
N ILE A 28 -12.17 -9.20 -6.71
CA ILE A 28 -12.16 -9.36 -5.25
C ILE A 28 -12.04 -10.84 -4.89
N ASN A 29 -11.09 -11.18 -4.04
CA ASN A 29 -10.95 -12.50 -3.43
C ASN A 29 -10.89 -12.37 -1.90
N ARG A 30 -11.79 -13.08 -1.21
CA ARG A 30 -11.96 -13.04 0.24
C ARG A 30 -11.23 -14.22 0.86
N LEU A 31 -10.05 -13.96 1.43
CA LEU A 31 -9.24 -14.98 2.09
C LEU A 31 -9.79 -15.34 3.47
N LYS A 32 -10.46 -14.39 4.13
CA LYS A 32 -11.21 -14.59 5.36
C LYS A 32 -12.35 -13.57 5.44
N ASP A 33 -13.52 -13.95 4.93
CA ASP A 33 -14.74 -13.13 4.93
C ASP A 33 -14.50 -11.65 4.53
N ASN A 34 -14.90 -10.71 5.39
CA ASN A 34 -14.56 -9.29 5.26
C ASN A 34 -13.24 -8.94 5.95
N ASP A 35 -12.69 -9.80 6.80
CA ASP A 35 -11.51 -9.50 7.62
C ASP A 35 -10.20 -9.50 6.82
N LEU A 36 -10.15 -10.23 5.69
CA LEU A 36 -8.97 -10.34 4.84
C LEU A 36 -9.36 -10.52 3.37
N ILE A 37 -9.03 -9.51 2.56
CA ILE A 37 -9.46 -9.39 1.17
C ILE A 37 -8.27 -9.03 0.29
N THR A 38 -8.19 -9.62 -0.89
CA THR A 38 -7.29 -9.20 -1.96
C THR A 38 -8.09 -8.68 -3.15
N VAL A 39 -7.53 -7.70 -3.86
CA VAL A 39 -8.08 -7.18 -5.11
C VAL A 39 -6.98 -7.27 -6.16
N GLN A 40 -7.16 -8.20 -7.10
CA GLN A 40 -6.18 -8.42 -8.16
C GLN A 40 -6.21 -7.26 -9.17
N ASN A 41 -5.04 -6.94 -9.73
CA ASN A 41 -4.89 -5.92 -10.78
C ASN A 41 -5.49 -4.56 -10.39
N PHE A 42 -5.42 -4.20 -9.10
CA PHE A 42 -5.93 -2.93 -8.61
C PHE A 42 -5.14 -1.76 -9.22
N PHE A 43 -3.80 -1.79 -9.15
CA PHE A 43 -2.94 -0.95 -9.97
C PHE A 43 -2.47 -1.72 -11.20
N THR A 44 -2.33 -1.01 -12.32
CA THR A 44 -1.65 -1.52 -13.51
C THR A 44 -0.13 -1.53 -13.27
N PRO A 45 0.65 -2.30 -14.05
CA PRO A 45 2.11 -2.24 -13.97
C PRO A 45 2.67 -0.82 -14.21
N ALA A 46 2.08 -0.08 -15.17
CA ALA A 46 2.49 1.29 -15.45
C ALA A 46 2.24 2.25 -14.26
N GLU A 47 1.09 2.11 -13.58
CA GLU A 47 0.81 2.88 -12.36
C GLU A 47 1.80 2.50 -11.25
N SER A 48 2.01 1.20 -11.02
CA SER A 48 2.93 0.71 -9.98
C SER A 48 4.34 1.25 -10.17
N GLN A 49 4.89 1.16 -11.39
CA GLN A 49 6.21 1.71 -11.72
C GLN A 49 6.29 3.22 -11.54
N ALA A 50 5.26 3.96 -11.97
CA ALA A 50 5.23 5.41 -11.81
C ALA A 50 5.22 5.82 -10.32
N PHE A 51 4.47 5.09 -9.48
CA PHE A 51 4.45 5.33 -8.03
C PHE A 51 5.78 4.97 -7.36
N VAL A 52 6.42 3.86 -7.76
CA VAL A 52 7.78 3.52 -7.28
C VAL A 52 8.76 4.64 -7.62
N LYS A 53 8.77 5.12 -8.86
CA LYS A 53 9.66 6.21 -9.30
C LYS A 53 9.43 7.50 -8.51
N ALA A 54 8.16 7.85 -8.27
CA ALA A 54 7.80 9.01 -7.47
C ALA A 54 8.26 8.86 -6.02
N ALA A 55 8.03 7.70 -5.39
CA ALA A 55 8.46 7.42 -4.02
C ALA A 55 10.00 7.42 -3.86
N GLU A 56 10.73 6.86 -4.82
CA GLU A 56 12.20 6.91 -4.83
C GLU A 56 12.73 8.34 -4.90
N SER A 57 12.06 9.20 -5.69
CA SER A 57 12.44 10.60 -5.86
C SER A 57 12.19 11.45 -4.60
N LEU A 58 11.28 11.02 -3.71
CA LEU A 58 11.06 11.64 -2.41
C LEU A 58 12.15 11.28 -1.38
N GLY A 59 12.86 10.17 -1.59
CA GLY A 59 13.91 9.70 -0.71
C GLY A 59 13.38 8.91 0.48
N PHE A 60 13.66 7.60 0.51
CA PHE A 60 13.30 6.74 1.63
C PHE A 60 14.25 6.93 2.82
N ALA A 61 13.68 7.03 4.02
CA ALA A 61 14.42 7.00 5.27
C ALA A 61 14.36 5.60 5.89
N HIS A 62 15.50 5.09 6.35
CA HIS A 62 15.55 3.81 7.05
C HIS A 62 14.76 3.86 8.37
N GLN A 63 14.04 2.78 8.68
CA GLN A 63 13.26 2.59 9.90
C GLN A 63 13.65 1.24 10.51
N GLY A 64 14.45 1.31 11.57
CA GLY A 64 14.88 0.15 12.35
C GLY A 64 14.27 0.16 13.75
N SER A 65 13.84 -1.00 14.24
CA SER A 65 13.55 -1.27 15.66
C SER A 65 14.05 -2.65 16.02
N LEU A 66 14.79 -2.77 17.12
CA LEU A 66 15.43 -4.01 17.58
C LEU A 66 14.41 -5.06 18.07
N GLY A 67 13.12 -4.72 18.16
CA GLY A 67 12.05 -5.69 18.37
C GLY A 67 11.73 -5.99 19.85
N PRO A 68 11.25 -7.22 20.19
CA PRO A 68 10.55 -7.53 21.45
C PRO A 68 11.29 -7.17 22.74
N ALA A 69 12.62 -7.11 22.71
CA ALA A 69 13.43 -6.64 23.85
C ALA A 69 13.13 -5.18 24.26
N TYR A 70 12.48 -4.41 23.38
CA TYR A 70 12.10 -3.01 23.56
C TYR A 70 10.57 -2.80 23.47
N GLY A 71 9.77 -3.86 23.57
CA GLY A 71 8.29 -3.77 23.58
C GLY A 71 7.64 -3.48 22.21
N GLU A 72 8.44 -3.37 21.15
CA GLU A 72 7.96 -3.19 19.77
C GLU A 72 8.18 -4.44 18.92
N ALA A 73 7.43 -4.58 17.83
CA ALA A 73 7.73 -5.60 16.84
C ALA A 73 9.02 -5.25 16.07
N TYR A 74 9.86 -6.26 15.82
CA TYR A 74 11.10 -6.08 15.05
C TYR A 74 10.78 -5.44 13.70
N ARG A 75 11.41 -4.32 13.37
CA ARG A 75 11.17 -3.60 12.12
C ARG A 75 12.49 -3.30 11.45
N ASP A 76 12.58 -3.65 10.19
CA ASP A 76 13.68 -3.26 9.31
C ASP A 76 13.09 -3.02 7.93
N ASN A 77 12.94 -1.74 7.57
CA ASN A 77 12.50 -1.31 6.24
C ASN A 77 12.89 0.14 5.98
N ASP A 78 12.82 0.58 4.73
CA ASP A 78 12.87 2.01 4.43
C ASP A 78 11.45 2.54 4.22
N ARG A 79 11.18 3.79 4.62
CA ARG A 79 9.87 4.42 4.58
C ARG A 79 9.91 5.85 4.06
N VAL A 80 8.90 6.20 3.27
CA VAL A 80 8.42 7.58 3.06
C VAL A 80 7.05 7.68 3.72
N SER A 81 6.78 8.78 4.43
CA SER A 81 5.48 9.05 5.07
C SER A 81 5.09 10.48 4.79
N MET A 82 3.82 10.71 4.48
CA MET A 82 3.31 12.04 4.18
C MET A 82 1.82 12.14 4.47
N ASN A 83 1.36 13.35 4.70
CA ASN A 83 -0.05 13.68 4.77
C ASN A 83 -0.51 14.23 3.42
N ASP A 84 -1.24 13.42 2.65
CA ASP A 84 -1.68 13.74 1.29
C ASP A 84 -3.17 13.36 1.09
N PRO A 85 -4.10 14.31 1.37
CA PRO A 85 -5.53 14.06 1.21
C PRO A 85 -5.96 13.89 -0.26
N ASP A 86 -5.24 14.50 -1.20
CA ASP A 86 -5.57 14.44 -2.62
C ASP A 86 -5.28 13.04 -3.18
N LEU A 87 -4.10 12.48 -2.87
CA LEU A 87 -3.75 11.11 -3.23
C LEU A 87 -4.68 10.10 -2.54
N ALA A 88 -4.95 10.27 -1.24
CA ALA A 88 -5.89 9.42 -0.51
C ALA A 88 -7.28 9.43 -1.16
N GLY A 89 -7.78 10.62 -1.52
CA GLY A 89 -9.04 10.78 -2.24
C GLY A 89 -9.03 10.18 -3.64
N ALA A 90 -7.92 10.30 -4.37
CA ALA A 90 -7.77 9.71 -5.70
C ALA A 90 -7.79 8.18 -5.66
N ILE A 91 -7.05 7.55 -4.74
CA ILE A 91 -7.08 6.09 -4.55
C ILE A 91 -8.49 5.63 -4.16
N TRP A 92 -9.13 6.32 -3.22
CA TRP A 92 -10.50 5.99 -2.78
C TRP A 92 -11.52 6.02 -3.93
N ARG A 93 -11.52 7.13 -4.70
CA ARG A 93 -12.45 7.36 -5.82
C ARG A 93 -12.08 6.55 -7.08
N SER A 94 -10.90 5.95 -7.14
CA SER A 94 -10.51 5.09 -8.27
C SER A 94 -11.43 3.88 -8.42
N GLY A 95 -12.17 3.50 -7.39
CA GLY A 95 -13.09 2.37 -7.39
C GLY A 95 -13.00 1.54 -6.11
N LEU A 96 -11.99 1.78 -5.27
CA LEU A 96 -11.82 1.13 -3.97
C LEU A 96 -13.06 1.31 -3.07
N ASN A 97 -13.70 2.47 -3.11
CA ASN A 97 -14.92 2.75 -2.35
C ASN A 97 -16.03 1.70 -2.56
N LYS A 98 -16.12 1.10 -3.76
CA LYS A 98 -17.10 0.06 -4.08
C LYS A 98 -16.85 -1.25 -3.31
N LEU A 99 -15.62 -1.52 -2.87
CA LEU A 99 -15.32 -2.69 -2.03
C LEU A 99 -16.01 -2.59 -0.66
N PHE A 100 -16.25 -1.37 -0.18
CA PHE A 100 -16.74 -1.11 1.17
C PHE A 100 -18.21 -0.69 1.23
N SER A 101 -18.95 -0.69 0.10
CA SER A 101 -20.34 -0.23 0.06
C SER A 101 -21.25 -0.99 1.03
N ASP A 102 -20.99 -2.27 1.24
CA ASP A 102 -21.81 -3.17 2.05
C ASP A 102 -21.17 -3.51 3.41
N ILE A 103 -20.03 -2.88 3.74
CA ILE A 103 -19.30 -3.13 4.98
C ILE A 103 -19.64 -2.06 6.01
N LYS A 104 -20.27 -2.48 7.12
CA LYS A 104 -20.53 -1.63 8.28
C LYS A 104 -19.79 -2.14 9.51
N ILE A 105 -19.20 -1.23 10.27
CA ILE A 105 -18.54 -1.54 11.55
C ILE A 105 -19.20 -0.70 12.64
N ARG A 106 -19.85 -1.36 13.60
CA ARG A 106 -20.54 -0.69 14.72
C ARG A 106 -21.51 0.41 14.24
N GLY A 107 -22.22 0.16 13.14
CA GLY A 107 -23.16 1.10 12.54
C GLY A 107 -22.54 2.16 11.63
N LYS A 108 -21.21 2.30 11.61
CA LYS A 108 -20.47 3.24 10.76
C LYS A 108 -20.18 2.69 9.39
N VAL A 109 -20.06 3.58 8.39
CA VAL A 109 -19.73 3.23 7.00
C VAL A 109 -18.35 3.74 6.63
N ALA A 110 -17.70 3.12 5.64
CA ALA A 110 -16.44 3.61 5.12
C ALA A 110 -16.65 4.92 4.35
N VAL A 111 -15.86 5.94 4.66
CA VAL A 111 -16.01 7.30 4.09
C VAL A 111 -14.80 7.77 3.28
N GLY A 112 -13.67 7.08 3.39
CA GLY A 112 -12.44 7.47 2.71
C GLY A 112 -11.22 6.72 3.19
N LEU A 113 -10.07 7.21 2.75
CA LEU A 113 -8.76 6.78 3.24
C LEU A 113 -8.17 7.82 4.17
N ASN A 114 -7.34 7.37 5.11
CA ASN A 114 -6.52 8.22 5.95
C ASN A 114 -5.49 8.94 5.07
N SER A 115 -5.43 10.26 5.18
CA SER A 115 -4.49 11.10 4.43
C SER A 115 -3.02 10.79 4.74
N ASN A 116 -2.73 10.09 5.84
CA ASN A 116 -1.39 9.59 6.13
C ASN A 116 -1.03 8.41 5.20
N ILE A 117 -0.43 8.73 4.04
CA ILE A 117 0.06 7.77 3.07
C ILE A 117 1.52 7.42 3.38
N ARG A 118 1.84 6.14 3.28
CA ARG A 118 3.20 5.63 3.46
C ARG A 118 3.62 4.80 2.27
N PHE A 119 4.88 4.93 1.88
CA PHE A 119 5.54 3.99 1.00
C PHE A 119 6.58 3.23 1.80
N TYR A 120 6.63 1.93 1.62
CA TYR A 120 7.63 1.05 2.21
C TYR A 120 8.48 0.43 1.12
N ARG A 121 9.78 0.34 1.40
CA ARG A 121 10.76 -0.38 0.59
C ARG A 121 11.47 -1.40 1.48
N TYR A 122 11.49 -2.65 1.04
CA TYR A 122 12.24 -3.73 1.70
C TYR A 122 13.23 -4.32 0.70
N LYS A 123 14.52 -4.22 1.02
CA LYS A 123 15.64 -4.86 0.33
C LYS A 123 15.88 -6.25 0.89
N ALA A 124 16.74 -7.03 0.24
CA ALA A 124 17.14 -8.34 0.74
C ALA A 124 17.64 -8.25 2.21
N GLY A 125 17.13 -9.12 3.07
CA GLY A 125 17.40 -9.15 4.52
C GLY A 125 16.40 -8.36 5.37
N GLN A 126 15.64 -7.43 4.78
CA GLN A 126 14.69 -6.58 5.50
C GLN A 126 13.34 -7.27 5.69
N ARG A 127 12.67 -6.98 6.81
CA ARG A 127 11.38 -7.56 7.21
C ARG A 127 10.67 -6.72 8.27
N PHE A 128 9.38 -6.99 8.48
CA PHE A 128 8.64 -6.48 9.62
C PHE A 128 8.04 -7.66 10.37
N GLY A 129 8.54 -7.93 11.57
CA GLY A 129 8.12 -9.03 12.42
C GLY A 129 6.65 -8.94 12.84
N ARG A 130 6.18 -10.00 13.49
CA ARG A 130 4.78 -10.16 13.89
C ARG A 130 4.28 -9.01 14.74
N HIS A 131 3.17 -8.41 14.34
CA HIS A 131 2.52 -7.29 15.00
C HIS A 131 1.01 -7.27 14.72
N ILE A 132 0.32 -6.37 15.41
CA ILE A 132 -1.04 -5.95 15.14
C ILE A 132 -1.02 -4.47 14.77
N ASP A 133 -1.91 -4.08 13.86
CA ASP A 133 -2.16 -2.68 13.52
C ASP A 133 -3.31 -2.17 14.40
N GLU A 134 -3.12 -0.98 14.97
CA GLU A 134 -4.12 -0.34 15.82
C GLU A 134 -5.04 0.59 15.02
N SER A 135 -6.27 0.75 15.52
CA SER A 135 -7.18 1.77 15.00
C SER A 135 -6.66 3.16 15.36
N VAL A 136 -6.75 4.09 14.40
CA VAL A 136 -6.38 5.49 14.59
C VAL A 136 -7.65 6.33 14.66
N ASP A 137 -7.79 7.09 15.75
CA ASP A 137 -8.82 8.14 15.87
C ASP A 137 -8.41 9.35 15.01
N ILE A 138 -9.27 9.74 14.07
CA ILE A 138 -9.05 10.85 13.14
C ILE A 138 -9.81 12.11 13.61
N GLY A 139 -10.49 12.04 14.76
CA GLY A 139 -11.36 13.09 15.28
C GLY A 139 -12.76 13.05 14.68
N GLU A 140 -13.68 13.84 15.23
CA GLU A 140 -15.06 13.98 14.74
C GLU A 140 -15.83 12.64 14.67
N GLY A 141 -15.48 11.69 15.53
CA GLY A 141 -16.06 10.35 15.52
C GLY A 141 -15.58 9.46 14.37
N LYS A 142 -14.55 9.88 13.60
CA LYS A 142 -13.95 9.08 12.52
C LYS A 142 -12.82 8.22 13.06
N CYS A 143 -12.76 6.96 12.63
CA CYS A 143 -11.69 6.04 13.05
C CYS A 143 -11.31 5.08 11.92
N THR A 144 -10.07 4.62 11.90
CA THR A 144 -9.63 3.65 10.89
C THR A 144 -9.93 2.21 11.34
N HIS A 145 -10.37 1.34 10.42
CA HIS A 145 -10.65 -0.07 10.74
C HIS A 145 -10.03 -1.09 9.78
N TYR A 146 -9.51 -0.66 8.63
CA TYR A 146 -8.79 -1.53 7.72
C TYR A 146 -7.46 -0.91 7.34
N THR A 147 -6.43 -1.74 7.24
CA THR A 147 -5.20 -1.39 6.54
C THR A 147 -5.35 -1.76 5.07
N LEU A 148 -4.98 -0.83 4.19
CA LEU A 148 -4.84 -1.01 2.74
C LEU A 148 -3.35 -1.07 2.42
N LEU A 149 -2.90 -2.17 1.84
CA LEU A 149 -1.59 -2.32 1.21
C LEU A 149 -1.78 -2.47 -0.30
N ILE A 150 -1.07 -1.69 -1.11
CA ILE A 150 -0.96 -1.90 -2.56
C ILE A 150 0.46 -2.31 -2.86
N TYR A 151 0.65 -3.54 -3.35
CA TYR A 151 1.96 -4.03 -3.75
C TYR A 151 2.35 -3.38 -5.08
N LEU A 152 3.47 -2.65 -5.08
CA LEU A 152 3.96 -1.95 -6.27
C LEU A 152 5.09 -2.73 -6.98
N SER A 153 5.51 -3.86 -6.41
CA SER A 153 6.42 -4.81 -7.02
C SER A 153 6.09 -6.23 -6.61
N GLY A 154 6.61 -7.20 -7.36
CA GLY A 154 6.43 -8.63 -7.12
C GLY A 154 5.61 -9.34 -8.19
N GLY A 155 5.41 -10.64 -8.02
CA GLY A 155 4.79 -11.51 -9.01
C GLY A 155 5.75 -11.98 -10.12
N PRO A 156 5.30 -12.95 -10.95
CA PRO A 156 6.11 -13.49 -12.04
C PRO A 156 6.29 -12.44 -13.16
N LYS A 157 7.53 -12.06 -13.45
CA LYS A 157 7.86 -11.25 -14.63
C LYS A 157 7.88 -12.18 -15.85
N PHE A 158 6.90 -12.08 -16.73
CA PHE A 158 7.01 -12.69 -18.06
C PHE A 158 8.05 -11.90 -18.86
N LYS A 159 9.13 -12.56 -19.28
CA LYS A 159 10.14 -11.97 -20.16
C LYS A 159 9.48 -11.66 -21.51
N THR A 160 9.02 -10.44 -21.71
CA THR A 160 8.80 -9.92 -23.05
C THR A 160 10.17 -9.68 -23.67
N LYS A 161 10.36 -10.15 -24.91
CA LYS A 161 11.58 -9.91 -25.69
C LYS A 161 11.63 -8.43 -26.10
N VAL A 162 11.99 -7.53 -25.19
CA VAL A 162 12.29 -6.13 -25.53
C VAL A 162 13.50 -5.69 -24.71
N ASP A 163 14.58 -5.47 -25.46
CA ASP A 163 15.81 -4.70 -25.24
C ASP A 163 16.68 -5.00 -24.00
N LYS A 164 17.90 -5.47 -24.29
CA LYS A 164 18.95 -5.91 -23.36
C LYS A 164 19.71 -4.78 -22.65
N ASP A 165 19.36 -3.51 -22.86
CA ASP A 165 20.23 -2.39 -22.49
C ASP A 165 19.69 -1.44 -21.40
N SER A 166 18.54 -1.73 -20.79
CA SER A 166 18.10 -1.01 -19.59
C SER A 166 18.45 -1.78 -18.33
N GLN A 167 19.56 -1.38 -17.69
CA GLN A 167 19.91 -1.73 -16.32
C GLN A 167 18.92 -1.06 -15.35
N ASP A 168 17.65 -1.46 -15.41
CA ASP A 168 16.61 -0.98 -14.51
C ASP A 168 16.59 -1.90 -13.28
N SER A 169 16.99 -1.38 -12.12
CA SER A 169 17.02 -2.11 -10.84
C SER A 169 15.65 -2.63 -10.38
N LEU A 170 14.57 -2.32 -11.11
CA LEU A 170 13.22 -2.88 -10.97
C LEU A 170 13.01 -4.21 -11.73
N SER A 171 14.07 -4.70 -12.40
CA SER A 171 14.09 -5.91 -13.24
C SER A 171 14.34 -7.20 -12.45
N GLU A 172 14.83 -7.12 -11.21
CA GLU A 172 15.07 -8.33 -10.42
C GLU A 172 13.78 -8.98 -9.93
N THR A 173 13.68 -10.30 -10.10
CA THR A 173 12.59 -11.10 -9.53
C THR A 173 12.61 -11.00 -8.01
N LEU A 174 11.52 -10.48 -7.44
CA LEU A 174 11.28 -10.45 -6.00
C LEU A 174 11.05 -11.87 -5.49
N VAL A 175 11.78 -12.27 -4.45
CA VAL A 175 11.60 -13.54 -3.74
C VAL A 175 11.49 -13.27 -2.24
N GLY A 176 10.55 -13.94 -1.58
CA GLY A 176 10.18 -13.65 -0.20
C GLY A 176 9.32 -12.39 -0.07
N GLY A 177 9.21 -11.87 1.15
CA GLY A 177 8.45 -10.65 1.41
C GLY A 177 6.94 -10.86 1.50
N GLU A 178 6.45 -12.08 1.71
CA GLU A 178 5.03 -12.38 1.88
C GLU A 178 4.44 -11.64 3.08
N THR A 179 3.20 -11.17 2.97
CA THR A 179 2.43 -10.73 4.14
C THR A 179 1.67 -11.93 4.69
N VAL A 180 1.95 -12.31 5.94
CA VAL A 180 1.46 -13.55 6.53
C VAL A 180 0.60 -13.25 7.74
N PHE A 181 -0.55 -13.92 7.80
CA PHE A 181 -1.56 -13.73 8.84
C PHE A 181 -1.70 -14.99 9.68
N TYR A 182 -1.85 -14.79 11.00
CA TYR A 182 -1.98 -15.84 11.99
C TYR A 182 -3.25 -15.67 12.81
N SER A 183 -3.82 -16.79 13.24
CA SER A 183 -4.91 -16.83 14.21
C SER A 183 -4.38 -16.55 15.63
N PRO A 184 -5.27 -16.27 16.61
CA PRO A 184 -4.86 -16.11 18.01
C PRO A 184 -4.13 -17.33 18.60
N ARG A 185 -4.34 -18.53 18.03
CA ARG A 185 -3.63 -19.76 18.40
C ARG A 185 -2.32 -19.95 17.62
N ASN A 186 -1.83 -18.89 16.97
CA ASN A 186 -0.61 -18.86 16.17
C ASN A 186 -0.60 -19.79 14.93
N ALA A 187 -1.77 -20.31 14.54
CA ALA A 187 -1.92 -21.09 13.30
C ALA A 187 -1.99 -20.17 12.08
N LEU A 188 -1.38 -20.59 10.97
CA LEU A 188 -1.41 -19.87 9.69
C LEU A 188 -2.86 -19.72 9.18
N VAL A 189 -3.25 -18.49 8.86
CA VAL A 189 -4.55 -18.16 8.26
C VAL A 189 -4.40 -17.95 6.77
N ALA A 190 -3.43 -17.12 6.37
CA ALA A 190 -3.17 -16.81 4.97
C ALA A 190 -1.73 -16.35 4.78
N GLU A 191 -1.22 -16.60 3.58
CA GLU A 191 0.06 -16.11 3.10
C GLU A 191 -0.17 -15.41 1.76
N VAL A 192 0.12 -14.10 1.73
CA VAL A 192 -0.15 -13.25 0.57
C VAL A 192 1.18 -12.84 -0.05
N PRO A 193 1.58 -13.44 -1.19
CA PRO A 193 2.80 -13.05 -1.87
C PRO A 193 2.67 -11.66 -2.49
N PRO A 194 3.72 -10.82 -2.43
CA PRO A 194 3.70 -9.52 -3.09
C PRO A 194 3.54 -9.73 -4.60
N THR A 195 2.44 -9.21 -5.14
CA THR A 195 2.11 -9.30 -6.56
C THR A 195 1.87 -7.88 -7.06
N GLU A 196 2.67 -7.40 -8.01
CA GLU A 196 2.56 -6.04 -8.53
C GLU A 196 1.13 -5.71 -8.94
N GLY A 197 0.64 -4.58 -8.47
CA GLY A 197 -0.71 -4.11 -8.74
C GLY A 197 -1.79 -4.68 -7.83
N MET A 198 -1.54 -5.73 -7.04
CA MET A 198 -2.53 -6.29 -6.13
C MET A 198 -2.71 -5.38 -4.91
N ALA A 199 -3.97 -5.14 -4.52
CA ALA A 199 -4.29 -4.57 -3.21
C ALA A 199 -4.63 -5.68 -2.21
N LEU A 200 -4.16 -5.52 -0.98
CA LEU A 200 -4.49 -6.32 0.18
C LEU A 200 -5.17 -5.41 1.20
N VAL A 201 -6.34 -5.82 1.67
CA VAL A 201 -7.15 -5.10 2.65
C VAL A 201 -7.39 -6.06 3.81
N HIS A 202 -6.98 -5.66 5.01
CA HIS A 202 -7.23 -6.46 6.22
C HIS A 202 -7.73 -5.61 7.37
N ILE A 203 -8.64 -6.18 8.16
CA ILE A 203 -9.19 -5.53 9.33
C ILE A 203 -8.09 -5.33 10.38
N HIS A 204 -8.15 -4.22 11.11
CA HIS A 204 -7.21 -3.89 12.19
C HIS A 204 -7.92 -3.37 13.44
N GLY A 205 -7.19 -3.02 14.49
CA GLY A 205 -7.72 -2.73 15.83
C GLY A 205 -8.24 -3.99 16.52
N ASP A 206 -9.42 -3.92 17.14
CA ASP A 206 -10.00 -4.99 17.99
C ASP A 206 -10.08 -6.39 17.33
N LYS A 207 -10.14 -6.44 15.99
CA LYS A 207 -10.22 -7.68 15.21
C LYS A 207 -8.94 -7.98 14.42
N CYS A 208 -7.86 -7.22 14.66
CA CYS A 208 -6.62 -7.38 13.91
C CYS A 208 -6.07 -8.80 14.07
N MET A 209 -5.72 -9.42 12.96
CA MET A 209 -4.96 -10.66 12.96
C MET A 209 -3.49 -10.34 13.18
N LEU A 210 -2.81 -11.14 14.00
CA LEU A 210 -1.36 -11.07 14.11
C LEU A 210 -0.76 -11.32 12.72
N HIS A 211 0.10 -10.42 12.25
CA HIS A 211 0.65 -10.52 10.92
C HIS A 211 2.07 -9.99 10.82
N GLU A 212 2.79 -10.41 9.78
CA GLU A 212 4.16 -9.98 9.53
C GLU A 212 4.41 -9.79 8.03
N ALA A 213 5.42 -9.00 7.70
CA ALA A 213 6.06 -9.03 6.39
C ALA A 213 7.32 -9.89 6.50
N ARG A 214 7.33 -11.06 5.86
CA ARG A 214 8.47 -11.98 5.85
C ARG A 214 9.71 -11.35 5.22
N ASN A 215 10.85 -11.98 5.46
CA ASN A 215 12.13 -11.58 4.90
C ASN A 215 12.09 -11.54 3.38
N VAL A 216 12.53 -10.43 2.80
CA VAL A 216 12.87 -10.39 1.37
C VAL A 216 14.21 -11.09 1.20
N THR A 217 14.29 -12.08 0.32
CA THR A 217 15.54 -12.82 0.07
C THR A 217 16.24 -12.36 -1.21
N LYS A 218 15.49 -11.80 -2.16
CA LYS A 218 16.02 -11.29 -3.44
C LYS A 218 15.13 -10.17 -3.97
N GLY A 219 15.72 -9.19 -4.67
CA GLY A 219 15.01 -8.06 -5.25
C GLY A 219 14.55 -7.06 -4.20
N ILE A 220 13.59 -6.22 -4.58
CA ILE A 220 13.06 -5.15 -3.73
C ILE A 220 11.54 -5.18 -3.72
N LYS A 221 10.95 -5.23 -2.51
CA LYS A 221 9.50 -5.14 -2.28
C LYS A 221 9.12 -3.67 -2.05
N TYR A 222 8.20 -3.15 -2.85
CA TYR A 222 7.58 -1.84 -2.68
C TYR A 222 6.10 -1.98 -2.32
N VAL A 223 5.65 -1.20 -1.34
CA VAL A 223 4.27 -1.21 -0.88
C VAL A 223 3.80 0.21 -0.60
N LEU A 224 2.63 0.59 -1.11
CA LEU A 224 1.89 1.78 -0.65
C LEU A 224 0.94 1.35 0.46
N ARG A 225 0.90 2.07 1.57
CA ARG A 225 -0.06 1.89 2.66
C ARG A 225 -0.92 3.14 2.87
N SER A 226 -2.19 2.89 3.13
CA SER A 226 -3.13 3.81 3.80
C SER A 226 -4.08 2.98 4.67
N ASP A 227 -4.98 3.63 5.40
CA ASP A 227 -5.97 2.96 6.24
C ASP A 227 -7.38 3.49 5.91
N VAL A 228 -8.40 2.64 5.97
CA VAL A 228 -9.79 3.01 5.62
C VAL A 228 -10.49 3.61 6.82
N VAL A 229 -11.03 4.80 6.63
CA VAL A 229 -11.72 5.61 7.64
C VAL A 229 -13.22 5.29 7.62
N PHE A 230 -13.78 5.10 8.81
CA PHE A 230 -15.22 4.88 9.05
C PHE A 230 -15.80 6.01 9.89
N ALA A 231 -17.03 6.42 9.57
CA ALA A 231 -17.80 7.46 10.28
C ALA A 231 -19.25 7.03 10.49
#